data_AF-A0ABD2USN4-F1
#
_entry.id   AF-A0ABD2USN4-F1
#
_cell.length_a   1.000
_cell.length_b   1.000
_cell.length_c   1.000
_cell.angle_alpha   90.00
_cell.angle_beta   90.00
_cell.angle_gamma   90.00
#
_symmetry.space_group_name_H-M   'P 1'
#
loop_
_entity.id
_entity.type
_entity.pdbx_description
1 polymer ?
#
loop_
_entity_poly.entity_id
_entity_poly.type
_entity_poly.pdbx_seq_one_letter_code
_entity_poly.pdbx_strand_id
1 'polypeptide(L)'
;MMKQEYWVLSTVYSDTFLHQDKTFLPHDPAAWSACNFLGTMNDRGCATYWLNVIQNLGDSELPYLVTFDPPHTPEHTLVKWRTIHPVPSVAASKASCKLHQIQGKRGIWFCGAYQGYGFHENGLKAGVIAADGMLRRNCSILYNPKYLVPTWPETGARLLVTRFFKSYIQTGCIIVLEEGGTIFTFQGRDRKCSLKVSLTVRSMQFYWKVATQADLGLADAFIHGDFSFVDKNEGLLNLIMIFIANGELKESVKPTSKNRGWWTPVLFTAALSSAKYFYRHVSNQNTLTQARRNISRHYDVSNELFSLFLDETMTYSCAIFKSEDEDLKVAQLRKIYVLIRKAKVRKEHHILEIGFGWGSFAMEVVKQTGCKYTGITLSEQQLEYAQLRVKQAGLQDQITFILCDYRQIPSKDKYDRIISIGMIEHVGHDYMEEFFTCCESALTEDGLLVLQFISMPDGSL
;
A
#
# COMPACT_ATOMS: atom_id res chain seq x y z
N MET A 1 -18.22 7.28 52.49
CA MET A 1 -19.61 7.63 52.14
C MET A 1 -19.59 8.38 50.80
N MET A 2 -19.44 7.66 49.67
CA MET A 2 -19.54 8.25 48.33
C MET A 2 -21.00 8.11 47.89
N LYS A 3 -21.67 9.26 47.71
CA LYS A 3 -23.07 9.33 47.35
C LYS A 3 -23.35 8.59 46.03
N GLN A 4 -24.42 7.83 46.09
CA GLN A 4 -25.01 6.96 45.09
C GLN A 4 -25.72 7.83 44.03
N GLU A 5 -24.98 8.57 43.20
CA GLU A 5 -25.56 9.54 42.24
C GLU A 5 -25.17 9.28 40.76
N TYR A 6 -24.62 8.10 40.42
CA TYR A 6 -24.06 7.90 39.07
C TYR A 6 -25.00 7.31 38.02
N TRP A 7 -26.25 6.96 38.35
CA TRP A 7 -27.19 6.38 37.39
C TRP A 7 -28.61 6.86 37.61
N VAL A 8 -28.86 8.16 37.40
CA VAL A 8 -30.24 8.62 37.20
C VAL A 8 -30.62 8.27 35.75
N LEU A 9 -31.35 7.17 35.58
CA LEU A 9 -32.03 6.83 34.34
C LEU A 9 -33.43 7.44 34.42
N SER A 10 -33.77 8.37 33.52
CA SER A 10 -35.19 8.63 33.28
C SER A 10 -35.76 7.42 32.54
N THR A 11 -37.00 7.05 32.83
CA THR A 11 -37.65 5.92 32.16
C THR A 11 -38.74 6.43 31.25
N VAL A 12 -38.77 5.92 30.03
CA VAL A 12 -39.88 6.14 29.09
C VAL A 12 -40.63 4.84 28.95
N TYR A 13 -41.95 4.93 28.95
CA TYR A 13 -42.83 3.79 28.78
C TYR A 13 -43.37 3.78 27.36
N SER A 14 -43.32 2.61 26.73
CA SER A 14 -43.98 2.34 25.45
C SER A 14 -44.95 1.18 25.62
N ASP A 15 -46.16 1.35 25.10
CA ASP A 15 -47.11 0.25 24.99
C ASP A 15 -46.70 -0.61 23.78
N THR A 16 -46.52 -1.89 24.00
CA THR A 16 -46.03 -2.84 23.01
C THR A 16 -47.07 -3.93 22.78
N PHE A 17 -47.33 -4.24 21.51
CA PHE A 17 -48.37 -5.17 21.10
C PHE A 17 -47.75 -6.27 20.26
N LEU A 18 -47.99 -7.53 20.63
CA LEU A 18 -47.81 -8.70 19.78
C LEU A 18 -49.14 -9.00 19.11
N HIS A 19 -49.20 -8.99 17.79
CA HIS A 19 -50.43 -9.14 17.01
C HIS A 19 -50.16 -9.77 15.63
N GLN A 20 -51.22 -9.97 14.85
CA GLN A 20 -51.14 -10.51 13.47
C GLN A 20 -51.69 -9.57 12.39
N ASP A 21 -52.02 -8.33 12.76
CA ASP A 21 -52.52 -7.29 11.86
C ASP A 21 -51.50 -6.82 10.78
N LYS A 22 -51.73 -7.25 9.53
CA LYS A 22 -50.90 -6.88 8.37
C LYS A 22 -50.98 -5.40 7.98
N THR A 23 -51.97 -4.64 8.46
CA THR A 23 -52.10 -3.21 8.13
C THR A 23 -50.94 -2.37 8.66
N PHE A 24 -50.19 -2.91 9.62
CA PHE A 24 -48.98 -2.31 10.17
C PHE A 24 -47.72 -2.61 9.34
N LEU A 25 -47.82 -3.38 8.25
CA LEU A 25 -46.72 -3.58 7.30
C LEU A 25 -46.91 -2.67 6.07
N PRO A 26 -45.84 -2.41 5.28
CA PRO A 26 -45.97 -1.73 4.00
C PRO A 26 -47.02 -2.40 3.10
N HIS A 27 -47.78 -1.61 2.33
CA HIS A 27 -48.79 -2.15 1.42
C HIS A 27 -48.22 -3.09 0.36
N ASP A 28 -46.97 -2.88 -0.04
CA ASP A 28 -46.24 -3.76 -0.95
C ASP A 28 -45.49 -4.84 -0.15
N PRO A 29 -45.86 -6.14 -0.28
CA PRO A 29 -45.15 -7.24 0.37
C PRO A 29 -43.68 -7.34 0.00
N ALA A 30 -43.28 -6.88 -1.19
CA ALA A 30 -41.87 -6.88 -1.59
C ALA A 30 -41.02 -5.90 -0.76
N ALA A 31 -41.65 -4.93 -0.09
CA ALA A 31 -41.00 -3.95 0.78
C ALA A 31 -40.98 -4.36 2.25
N TRP A 32 -41.52 -5.53 2.61
CA TRP A 32 -41.53 -6.01 3.99
C TRP A 32 -40.11 -6.30 4.47
N SER A 33 -39.77 -5.71 5.61
CA SER A 33 -38.48 -5.92 6.26
C SER A 33 -38.67 -6.45 7.68
N ALA A 34 -37.57 -6.87 8.30
CA ALA A 34 -37.54 -7.28 9.70
C ALA A 34 -38.06 -6.17 10.65
N CYS A 35 -37.82 -4.90 10.30
CA CYS A 35 -38.34 -3.73 11.01
C CYS A 35 -38.91 -2.73 9.99
N ASN A 36 -40.13 -2.27 10.21
CA ASN A 36 -40.85 -1.35 9.31
C ASN A 36 -41.26 -0.11 10.08
N PHE A 37 -40.84 1.06 9.61
CA PHE A 37 -41.18 2.35 10.21
C PHE A 37 -42.56 2.82 9.73
N LEU A 38 -43.42 3.18 10.67
CA LEU A 38 -44.82 3.52 10.41
C LEU A 38 -45.12 5.03 10.50
N GLY A 39 -44.11 5.83 10.84
CA GLY A 39 -44.22 7.27 11.03
C GLY A 39 -44.00 7.70 12.47
N THR A 40 -44.14 9.00 12.72
CA THR A 40 -43.98 9.61 14.04
C THR A 40 -45.36 9.98 14.59
N MET A 41 -45.70 9.49 15.78
CA MET A 41 -46.96 9.74 16.48
C MET A 41 -46.66 10.30 17.86
N ASN A 42 -47.28 11.43 18.23
CA ASN A 42 -47.06 12.10 19.52
C ASN A 42 -45.56 12.28 19.88
N ASP A 43 -44.77 12.77 18.90
CA ASP A 43 -43.31 12.95 18.99
C ASP A 43 -42.51 11.66 19.27
N ARG A 44 -43.09 10.49 19.02
CA ARG A 44 -42.42 9.18 19.12
C ARG A 44 -42.48 8.42 17.80
N GLY A 45 -41.39 7.78 17.42
CA GLY A 45 -41.38 6.91 16.24
C GLY A 45 -42.18 5.64 16.51
N CYS A 46 -43.10 5.30 15.62
CA CYS A 46 -43.83 4.04 15.62
C CYS A 46 -43.15 3.08 14.64
N ALA A 47 -42.82 1.88 15.09
CA ALA A 47 -42.23 0.83 14.27
C ALA A 47 -42.86 -0.52 14.58
N THR A 48 -42.98 -1.36 13.56
CA THR A 48 -43.39 -2.76 13.71
C THR A 48 -42.25 -3.70 13.33
N TYR A 49 -42.09 -4.77 14.11
CA TYR A 49 -41.08 -5.80 13.91
C TYR A 49 -41.74 -7.09 13.47
N TRP A 50 -41.24 -7.67 12.39
CA TRP A 50 -41.73 -8.93 11.86
C TRP A 50 -40.98 -10.11 12.51
N LEU A 51 -41.60 -10.71 13.51
CA LEU A 51 -40.96 -11.73 14.34
C LEU A 51 -40.67 -13.04 13.59
N ASN A 52 -41.47 -13.42 12.59
CA ASN A 52 -41.18 -14.63 11.82
C ASN A 52 -39.79 -14.59 11.21
N VAL A 53 -39.40 -13.43 10.68
CA VAL A 53 -38.07 -13.21 10.08
C VAL A 53 -37.01 -13.11 11.18
N ILE A 54 -37.26 -12.32 12.22
CA ILE A 54 -36.26 -12.05 13.26
C ILE A 54 -35.94 -13.28 14.11
N GLN A 55 -36.94 -14.11 14.41
CA GLN A 55 -36.84 -15.28 15.28
C GLN A 55 -36.86 -16.61 14.51
N ASN A 56 -36.86 -16.55 13.16
CA ASN A 56 -36.88 -17.72 12.28
C ASN A 56 -38.02 -18.71 12.62
N LEU A 57 -39.24 -18.18 12.81
CA LEU A 57 -40.41 -18.98 13.24
C LEU A 57 -41.08 -19.76 12.09
N GLY A 58 -40.49 -19.74 10.89
CA GLY A 58 -41.03 -20.35 9.69
C GLY A 58 -42.19 -19.57 9.05
N ASP A 59 -42.72 -20.12 7.95
CA ASP A 59 -43.86 -19.58 7.22
C ASP A 59 -45.16 -19.95 7.95
N SER A 60 -45.70 -19.01 8.73
CA SER A 60 -47.08 -19.07 9.22
C SER A 60 -48.00 -18.33 8.25
N GLU A 61 -49.26 -18.79 8.10
CA GLU A 61 -50.26 -18.13 7.24
C GLU A 61 -50.48 -16.64 7.60
N LEU A 62 -50.18 -16.27 8.84
CA LEU A 62 -50.26 -14.90 9.37
C LEU A 62 -48.95 -14.48 10.04
N PRO A 63 -48.46 -13.25 9.83
CA PRO A 63 -47.21 -12.78 10.42
C PRO A 63 -47.39 -12.45 11.90
N TYR A 64 -46.44 -12.84 12.74
CA TYR A 64 -46.34 -12.34 14.11
C TYR A 64 -45.59 -11.01 14.10
N LEU A 65 -46.28 -9.95 14.55
CA LEU A 65 -45.78 -8.59 14.53
C LEU A 65 -45.70 -8.03 15.94
N VAL A 66 -44.62 -7.31 16.24
CA VAL A 66 -44.48 -6.52 17.47
C VAL A 66 -44.44 -5.05 17.13
N THR A 67 -45.46 -4.30 17.53
CA THR A 67 -45.55 -2.86 17.27
C THR A 67 -45.45 -2.05 18.55
N PHE A 68 -44.63 -1.01 18.51
CA PHE A 68 -44.44 -0.06 19.61
C PHE A 68 -45.29 1.19 19.40
N ASP A 69 -46.07 1.55 20.42
CA ASP A 69 -46.93 2.74 20.46
C ASP A 69 -47.77 2.96 19.18
N PRO A 70 -48.56 1.95 18.73
CA PRO A 70 -49.31 2.05 17.48
C PRO A 70 -50.39 3.16 17.53
N PRO A 71 -50.70 3.83 16.41
CA PRO A 71 -51.72 4.90 16.34
C PRO A 71 -53.13 4.43 16.71
N HIS A 72 -53.41 3.14 16.57
CA HIS A 72 -54.62 2.47 17.01
C HIS A 72 -54.28 1.06 17.51
N THR A 73 -55.19 0.44 18.25
CA THR A 73 -54.96 -0.93 18.74
C THR A 73 -54.98 -1.90 17.54
N PRO A 74 -53.92 -2.71 17.33
CA PRO A 74 -53.87 -3.64 16.20
C PRO A 74 -54.96 -4.71 16.29
N GLU A 75 -55.52 -5.10 15.15
CA GLU A 75 -56.42 -6.24 15.07
C GLU A 75 -55.66 -7.54 15.41
N HIS A 76 -56.38 -8.57 15.88
CA HIS A 76 -55.77 -9.85 16.26
C HIS A 76 -54.58 -9.70 17.25
N THR A 77 -54.69 -8.77 18.21
CA THR A 77 -53.71 -8.63 19.29
C THR A 77 -53.69 -9.88 20.17
N LEU A 78 -52.53 -10.51 20.27
CA LEU A 78 -52.28 -11.69 21.09
C LEU A 78 -51.88 -11.30 22.52
N VAL A 79 -50.98 -10.31 22.64
CA VAL A 79 -50.48 -9.84 23.93
C VAL A 79 -50.21 -8.34 23.87
N LYS A 80 -50.63 -7.61 24.91
CA LYS A 80 -50.21 -6.22 25.16
C LYS A 80 -49.41 -6.17 26.45
N TRP A 81 -48.26 -5.50 26.41
CA TRP A 81 -47.49 -5.19 27.61
C TRP A 81 -46.91 -3.78 27.54
N ARG A 82 -46.34 -3.32 28.65
CA ARG A 82 -45.67 -2.04 28.72
C ARG A 82 -44.17 -2.25 28.87
N THR A 83 -43.41 -1.75 27.91
CA THR A 83 -41.95 -1.83 27.90
C THR A 83 -41.37 -0.57 28.54
N ILE A 84 -40.39 -0.76 29.43
CA ILE A 84 -39.66 0.34 30.07
C ILE A 84 -38.34 0.51 29.33
N HIS A 85 -38.14 1.70 28.76
CA HIS A 85 -36.91 2.07 28.07
C HIS A 85 -36.10 3.02 28.96
N PRO A 86 -34.86 2.65 29.33
CA PRO A 86 -33.98 3.55 30.04
C PRO A 86 -33.50 4.66 29.10
N VAL A 87 -33.76 5.91 29.46
CA VAL A 87 -33.20 7.09 28.79
C VAL A 87 -32.00 7.56 29.60
N PRO A 88 -30.78 7.53 29.03
CA PRO A 88 -29.59 7.99 29.74
C PRO A 88 -29.70 9.50 30.02
N SER A 89 -29.60 9.90 31.30
CA SER A 89 -29.38 11.31 31.63
C SER A 89 -28.02 11.79 31.11
N VAL A 90 -27.81 13.12 31.06
CA VAL A 90 -26.49 13.69 30.74
C VAL A 90 -25.40 13.15 31.66
N ALA A 91 -25.73 12.91 32.94
CA ALA A 91 -24.82 12.31 33.91
C ALA A 91 -24.52 10.84 33.56
N ALA A 92 -25.53 10.03 33.26
CA ALA A 92 -25.36 8.63 32.84
C ALA A 92 -24.57 8.52 31.52
N SER A 93 -24.81 9.41 30.57
CA SER A 93 -24.06 9.50 29.31
C SER A 93 -22.59 9.84 29.57
N LYS A 94 -22.29 10.86 30.39
CA LYS A 94 -20.90 11.18 30.80
C LYS A 94 -20.23 10.04 31.57
N ALA A 95 -20.98 9.31 32.40
CA ALA A 95 -20.48 8.14 33.12
C ALA A 95 -20.15 6.98 32.17
N SER A 96 -20.95 6.76 31.13
CA SER A 96 -20.70 5.74 30.11
C SER A 96 -19.37 5.95 29.37
N CYS A 97 -18.97 7.20 29.12
CA CYS A 97 -17.65 7.52 28.54
C CYS A 97 -16.47 7.10 29.45
N LYS A 98 -16.70 7.00 30.76
CA LYS A 98 -15.71 6.56 31.75
C LYS A 98 -15.84 5.08 32.10
N LEU A 99 -16.70 4.32 31.43
CA LEU A 99 -16.96 2.92 31.73
C LEU A 99 -15.68 2.06 31.67
N HIS A 100 -14.78 2.36 30.73
CA HIS A 100 -13.46 1.71 30.62
C HIS A 100 -12.60 1.84 31.89
N GLN A 101 -12.82 2.88 32.70
CA GLN A 101 -12.06 3.13 33.94
C GLN A 101 -12.57 2.30 35.13
N ILE A 102 -13.75 1.71 35.00
CA ILE A 102 -14.39 0.88 36.04
C ILE A 102 -14.57 -0.58 35.63
N GLN A 103 -14.47 -0.92 34.33
CA GLN A 103 -14.43 -2.32 33.86
C GLN A 103 -13.34 -3.12 34.59
N GLY A 104 -13.70 -4.29 35.13
CA GLY A 104 -12.79 -5.19 35.84
C GLY A 104 -12.36 -4.71 37.22
N LYS A 105 -12.74 -3.50 37.66
CA LYS A 105 -12.49 -3.08 39.04
C LYS A 105 -13.32 -3.94 39.98
N ARG A 106 -12.67 -4.44 41.03
CA ARG A 106 -13.28 -5.37 42.01
C ARG A 106 -13.80 -6.67 41.38
N GLY A 107 -13.28 -7.06 40.21
CA GLY A 107 -13.72 -8.27 39.52
C GLY A 107 -15.14 -8.17 38.97
N ILE A 108 -15.64 -6.96 38.69
CA ILE A 108 -16.96 -6.73 38.10
C ILE A 108 -16.78 -6.19 36.69
N TRP A 109 -17.48 -6.82 35.75
CA TRP A 109 -17.58 -6.36 34.36
C TRP A 109 -19.03 -6.09 34.02
N PHE A 110 -19.25 -4.96 33.38
CA PHE A 110 -20.53 -4.54 32.84
C PHE A 110 -20.58 -4.93 31.37
N CYS A 111 -21.68 -5.55 30.94
CA CYS A 111 -21.98 -5.81 29.54
C CYS A 111 -23.47 -5.60 29.29
N GLY A 112 -23.82 -4.91 28.20
CA GLY A 112 -25.22 -4.75 27.80
C GLY A 112 -25.38 -3.80 26.63
N ALA A 113 -26.51 -3.91 25.93
CA ALA A 113 -26.82 -3.11 24.74
C ALA A 113 -26.83 -1.59 25.01
N TYR A 114 -27.05 -1.19 26.27
CA TYR A 114 -26.99 0.18 26.76
C TYR A 114 -25.60 0.82 26.69
N GLN A 115 -24.54 0.06 26.39
CA GLN A 115 -23.17 0.57 26.20
C GLN A 115 -22.91 1.10 24.78
N GLY A 116 -23.96 1.20 23.97
CA GLY A 116 -23.95 1.81 22.63
C GLY A 116 -25.31 2.44 22.33
N TYR A 117 -25.88 2.13 21.18
CA TYR A 117 -27.18 2.67 20.76
C TYR A 117 -28.38 1.80 21.19
N GLY A 118 -28.21 0.83 22.10
CA GLY A 118 -29.30 -0.02 22.58
C GLY A 118 -29.66 -1.20 21.66
N PHE A 119 -29.02 -1.34 20.50
CA PHE A 119 -29.23 -2.49 19.61
C PHE A 119 -28.51 -3.77 20.07
N HIS A 120 -28.99 -4.91 19.60
CA HIS A 120 -28.53 -6.25 20.00
C HIS A 120 -27.04 -6.48 19.68
N GLU A 121 -26.52 -5.90 18.61
CA GLU A 121 -25.10 -5.93 18.22
C GLU A 121 -24.22 -5.22 19.25
N ASN A 122 -24.73 -4.16 19.90
CA ASN A 122 -24.03 -3.50 21.01
C ASN A 122 -23.96 -4.41 22.24
N GLY A 123 -25.01 -5.22 22.47
CA GLY A 123 -25.05 -6.21 23.54
C GLY A 123 -23.98 -7.29 23.34
N LEU A 124 -23.91 -7.85 22.13
CA LEU A 124 -22.89 -8.83 21.76
C LEU A 124 -21.47 -8.23 21.89
N LYS A 125 -21.24 -7.04 21.34
CA LYS A 125 -19.95 -6.34 21.41
C LYS A 125 -19.53 -6.09 22.87
N ALA A 126 -20.42 -5.56 23.69
CA ALA A 126 -20.15 -5.31 25.11
C ALA A 126 -19.90 -6.61 25.90
N GLY A 127 -20.62 -7.69 25.56
CA GLY A 127 -20.42 -9.02 26.14
C GLY A 127 -19.04 -9.59 25.83
N VAL A 128 -18.59 -9.49 24.58
CA VAL A 128 -17.24 -9.94 24.17
C VAL A 128 -16.15 -9.12 24.87
N ILE A 129 -16.28 -7.79 24.93
CA ILE A 129 -15.32 -6.91 25.63
C ILE A 129 -15.22 -7.27 27.12
N ALA A 130 -16.35 -7.57 27.77
CA ALA A 130 -16.38 -8.01 29.16
C ALA A 130 -15.70 -9.38 29.33
N ALA A 131 -16.03 -10.35 28.47
CA ALA A 131 -15.44 -11.68 28.48
C ALA A 131 -13.92 -11.65 28.23
N ASP A 132 -13.45 -10.85 27.28
CA ASP A 132 -12.02 -10.65 26.99
C ASP A 132 -11.29 -10.04 28.19
N GLY A 133 -11.89 -9.02 28.81
CA GLY A 133 -11.38 -8.41 30.03
C GLY A 133 -11.30 -9.38 31.20
N MET A 134 -12.25 -10.32 31.31
CA MET A 134 -12.25 -11.38 32.33
C MET A 134 -11.19 -12.45 32.04
N LEU A 135 -11.03 -12.86 30.78
CA LEU A 135 -10.18 -13.98 30.37
C LEU A 135 -8.73 -13.56 30.07
N ARG A 136 -8.42 -12.25 30.07
CA ARG A 136 -7.12 -11.68 29.66
C ARG A 136 -6.65 -12.17 28.28
N ARG A 137 -7.58 -12.45 27.38
CA ARG A 137 -7.33 -12.84 25.99
C ARG A 137 -7.74 -11.69 25.08
N ASN A 138 -6.96 -11.42 24.03
CA ASN A 138 -7.35 -10.51 22.96
C ASN A 138 -8.05 -11.33 21.87
N CYS A 139 -9.38 -11.43 21.90
CA CYS A 139 -10.13 -11.83 20.72
C CYS A 139 -10.44 -10.58 19.90
N SER A 140 -10.03 -10.56 18.63
CA SER A 140 -10.37 -9.45 17.74
C SER A 140 -11.87 -9.52 17.42
N ILE A 141 -12.63 -8.55 17.93
CA ILE A 141 -14.00 -8.29 17.48
C ILE A 141 -13.94 -8.07 15.97
N LEU A 142 -14.70 -8.86 15.20
CA LEU A 142 -15.03 -8.52 13.82
C LEU A 142 -15.72 -7.16 13.85
N TYR A 143 -14.95 -6.12 13.52
CA TYR A 143 -15.46 -4.76 13.43
C TYR A 143 -16.62 -4.79 12.44
N ASN A 144 -17.79 -4.30 12.84
CA ASN A 144 -18.83 -4.02 11.86
C ASN A 144 -18.22 -2.94 10.95
N PRO A 145 -17.89 -3.26 9.69
CA PRO A 145 -17.08 -2.37 8.89
C PRO A 145 -17.86 -1.07 8.74
N LYS A 146 -17.19 0.08 8.94
CA LYS A 146 -17.78 1.35 8.53
C LYS A 146 -18.03 1.22 7.04
N TYR A 147 -19.30 1.18 6.62
CA TYR A 147 -19.63 1.21 5.21
C TYR A 147 -18.98 2.45 4.61
N LEU A 148 -18.05 2.25 3.68
CA LEU A 148 -17.60 3.34 2.83
C LEU A 148 -18.81 3.76 1.98
N VAL A 149 -19.45 4.86 2.36
CA VAL A 149 -20.53 5.48 1.57
C VAL A 149 -19.86 6.49 0.63
N PRO A 150 -19.69 6.17 -0.65
CA PRO A 150 -19.03 7.08 -1.58
C PRO A 150 -19.91 8.29 -1.87
N THR A 151 -19.29 9.46 -1.99
CA THR A 151 -19.89 10.63 -2.62
C THR A 151 -20.17 10.36 -4.11
N TRP A 152 -20.94 11.22 -4.78
CA TRP A 152 -21.20 11.09 -6.22
C TRP A 152 -19.91 11.02 -7.07
N PRO A 153 -18.90 11.89 -6.86
CA PRO A 153 -17.62 11.78 -7.58
C PRO A 153 -16.87 10.47 -7.29
N GLU A 154 -16.85 10.03 -6.03
CA GLU A 154 -16.20 8.77 -5.63
C GLU A 154 -16.90 7.54 -6.22
N THR A 155 -18.23 7.59 -6.35
CA THR A 155 -19.02 6.55 -7.02
C THR A 155 -18.62 6.44 -8.50
N GLY A 156 -18.47 7.59 -9.17
CA GLY A 156 -17.98 7.64 -10.55
C GLY A 156 -16.55 7.12 -10.69
N ALA A 157 -15.65 7.53 -9.80
CA ALA A 157 -14.26 7.07 -9.79
C ALA A 157 -14.16 5.55 -9.57
N ARG A 158 -14.92 5.01 -8.62
CA ARG A 158 -15.02 3.56 -8.37
C ARG A 158 -15.51 2.83 -9.61
N LEU A 159 -16.54 3.33 -10.29
CA LEU A 159 -17.04 2.72 -11.52
C LEU A 159 -15.97 2.71 -12.64
N LEU A 160 -15.18 3.78 -12.78
CA LEU A 160 -14.10 3.85 -13.77
C LEU A 160 -12.99 2.82 -13.48
N VAL A 161 -12.50 2.77 -12.24
CA VAL A 161 -11.42 1.85 -11.83
C VAL A 161 -11.87 0.40 -11.96
N THR A 162 -13.06 0.06 -11.48
CA THR A 162 -13.61 -1.31 -11.56
C THR A 162 -13.85 -1.76 -13.00
N ARG A 163 -14.37 -0.88 -13.87
CA ARG A 163 -14.50 -1.17 -15.31
C ARG A 163 -13.16 -1.41 -15.97
N PHE A 164 -12.13 -0.67 -15.58
CA PHE A 164 -10.81 -0.92 -16.08
C PHE A 164 -10.25 -2.26 -15.65
N PHE A 165 -10.23 -2.58 -14.35
CA PHE A 165 -9.66 -3.85 -13.91
C PHE A 165 -10.38 -5.02 -14.58
N LYS A 166 -11.69 -4.92 -14.80
CA LYS A 166 -12.46 -5.91 -15.58
C LYS A 166 -12.00 -6.06 -17.04
N SER A 167 -11.55 -4.98 -17.68
CA SER A 167 -11.09 -4.97 -19.07
C SER A 167 -9.59 -5.32 -19.21
N TYR A 168 -8.78 -4.93 -18.22
CA TYR A 168 -7.34 -5.04 -18.26
C TYR A 168 -6.82 -6.38 -17.76
N ILE A 169 -7.44 -6.95 -16.73
CA ILE A 169 -7.00 -8.21 -16.12
C ILE A 169 -7.49 -9.39 -16.98
N GLN A 170 -6.63 -9.84 -17.89
CA GLN A 170 -6.80 -11.00 -18.76
C GLN A 170 -6.13 -12.26 -18.20
N THR A 171 -5.09 -12.10 -17.38
CA THR A 171 -4.37 -13.17 -16.68
C THR A 171 -4.14 -12.81 -15.20
N GLY A 172 -4.12 -13.80 -14.30
CA GLY A 172 -4.04 -13.59 -12.85
C GLY A 172 -5.38 -13.17 -12.20
N CYS A 173 -5.34 -12.83 -10.91
CA CYS A 173 -6.54 -12.49 -10.14
C CYS A 173 -6.30 -11.34 -9.14
N ILE A 174 -7.11 -10.29 -9.21
CA ILE A 174 -7.15 -9.18 -8.23
C ILE A 174 -8.49 -9.22 -7.50
N ILE A 175 -8.44 -9.31 -6.18
CA ILE A 175 -9.60 -9.19 -5.29
C ILE A 175 -9.51 -7.86 -4.54
N VAL A 176 -10.54 -7.03 -4.66
CA VAL A 176 -10.67 -5.76 -3.94
C VAL A 176 -11.73 -5.91 -2.86
N LEU A 177 -11.33 -5.75 -1.61
CA LEU A 177 -12.15 -5.81 -0.41
C LEU A 177 -12.36 -4.39 0.09
N GLU A 178 -13.55 -3.82 -0.05
CA GLU A 178 -13.86 -2.53 0.55
C GLU A 178 -14.16 -2.70 2.04
N GLU A 179 -13.62 -1.82 2.87
CA GLU A 179 -14.13 -1.63 4.23
C GLU A 179 -15.61 -1.22 4.13
N GLY A 180 -16.51 -2.18 4.39
CA GLY A 180 -17.95 -2.05 4.16
C GLY A 180 -18.57 -3.32 3.59
N GLY A 181 -17.75 -4.30 3.21
CA GLY A 181 -18.20 -5.63 2.80
C GLY A 181 -18.39 -5.82 1.30
N THR A 182 -18.25 -4.77 0.48
CA THR A 182 -18.24 -4.91 -0.98
C THR A 182 -16.97 -5.65 -1.41
N ILE A 183 -17.14 -6.67 -2.25
CA ILE A 183 -16.03 -7.43 -2.84
C ILE A 183 -16.11 -7.33 -4.35
N PHE A 184 -15.01 -6.90 -4.98
CA PHE A 184 -14.83 -7.02 -6.43
C PHE A 184 -13.78 -8.08 -6.72
N THR A 185 -14.06 -8.96 -7.65
CA THR A 185 -13.09 -9.95 -8.15
C THR A 185 -12.87 -9.74 -9.64
N PHE A 186 -11.61 -9.50 -10.01
CA PHE A 186 -11.16 -9.34 -11.38
C PHE A 186 -10.25 -10.52 -11.70
N GLN A 187 -10.79 -11.51 -12.40
CA GLN A 187 -10.08 -12.74 -12.73
C GLN A 187 -9.92 -12.86 -14.24
N GLY A 188 -8.67 -13.08 -14.66
CA GLY A 188 -8.32 -13.39 -16.03
C GLY A 188 -8.91 -14.71 -16.51
N ARG A 189 -9.06 -14.86 -17.84
CA ARG A 189 -9.52 -16.11 -18.47
C ARG A 189 -8.38 -17.11 -18.64
N ASP A 190 -7.15 -16.62 -18.69
CA ASP A 190 -5.97 -17.46 -18.81
C ASP A 190 -5.71 -18.20 -17.49
N ARG A 191 -5.72 -19.53 -17.55
CA ARG A 191 -5.49 -20.42 -16.40
C ARG A 191 -4.01 -20.70 -16.13
N LYS A 192 -3.09 -20.21 -16.99
CA LYS A 192 -1.66 -20.46 -16.81
C LYS A 192 -1.02 -19.60 -15.73
N CYS A 193 -1.55 -18.41 -15.46
CA CYS A 193 -1.05 -17.54 -14.41
C CYS A 193 -1.73 -17.85 -13.06
N SER A 194 -0.93 -18.29 -12.08
CA SER A 194 -1.38 -18.59 -10.72
C SER A 194 -1.37 -17.36 -9.80
N LEU A 195 -0.90 -16.20 -10.27
CA LEU A 195 -0.76 -15.00 -9.45
C LEU A 195 -2.12 -14.50 -8.98
N LYS A 196 -2.22 -14.28 -7.67
CA LYS A 196 -3.42 -13.78 -7.01
C LYS A 196 -3.04 -12.75 -5.95
N VAL A 197 -3.76 -11.64 -5.94
CA VAL A 197 -3.61 -10.60 -4.92
C VAL A 197 -4.97 -10.22 -4.36
N SER A 198 -5.02 -9.98 -3.05
CA SER A 198 -6.19 -9.42 -2.37
C SER A 198 -5.79 -8.12 -1.67
N LEU A 199 -6.48 -7.03 -2.00
CA LEU A 199 -6.25 -5.72 -1.43
C LEU A 199 -7.47 -5.24 -0.65
N THR A 200 -7.24 -4.62 0.50
CA THR A 200 -8.25 -4.02 1.37
C THR A 200 -8.24 -2.51 1.20
N VAL A 201 -9.31 -1.95 0.64
CA VAL A 201 -9.53 -0.51 0.47
C VAL A 201 -10.13 0.05 1.75
N ARG A 202 -9.39 0.94 2.40
CA ARG A 202 -9.78 1.61 3.66
C ARG A 202 -10.39 2.99 3.43
N SER A 203 -10.17 3.56 2.24
CA SER A 203 -10.53 4.93 1.89
C SER A 203 -10.98 5.03 0.45
N MET A 204 -12.09 5.74 0.19
CA MET A 204 -12.58 6.01 -1.17
C MET A 204 -11.63 6.87 -2.00
N GLN A 205 -10.64 7.52 -1.35
CA GLN A 205 -9.55 8.22 -2.04
C GLN A 205 -8.72 7.28 -2.91
N PHE A 206 -8.67 5.98 -2.62
CA PHE A 206 -8.06 4.99 -3.50
C PHE A 206 -8.59 5.10 -4.93
N TYR A 207 -9.91 5.06 -5.11
CA TYR A 207 -10.52 5.11 -6.44
C TYR A 207 -10.31 6.47 -7.10
N TRP A 208 -10.41 7.56 -6.33
CA TRP A 208 -10.20 8.90 -6.86
C TRP A 208 -8.78 9.10 -7.37
N LYS A 209 -7.77 8.73 -6.57
CA LYS A 209 -6.35 8.83 -6.93
C LYS A 209 -6.04 7.96 -8.14
N VAL A 210 -6.47 6.70 -8.15
CA VAL A 210 -6.23 5.80 -9.30
C VAL A 210 -6.92 6.32 -10.57
N ALA A 211 -8.17 6.78 -10.48
CA ALA A 211 -8.89 7.28 -11.65
C ALA A 211 -8.30 8.57 -12.25
N THR A 212 -7.72 9.45 -11.41
CA THR A 212 -7.22 10.77 -11.83
C THR A 212 -5.72 10.82 -12.09
N GLN A 213 -4.95 9.93 -11.47
CA GLN A 213 -3.47 9.93 -11.49
C GLN A 213 -2.87 8.57 -11.87
N ALA A 214 -3.70 7.58 -12.26
CA ALA A 214 -3.27 6.26 -12.73
C ALA A 214 -2.27 5.57 -11.80
N ASP A 215 -1.09 5.22 -12.32
CA ASP A 215 0.01 4.54 -11.61
C ASP A 215 0.55 5.34 -10.44
N LEU A 216 0.76 6.65 -10.61
CA LEU A 216 1.16 7.54 -9.51
C LEU A 216 0.05 7.67 -8.46
N GLY A 217 -1.20 7.65 -8.89
CA GLY A 217 -2.35 7.61 -8.00
C GLY A 217 -2.41 6.33 -7.15
N LEU A 218 -2.08 5.19 -7.76
CA LEU A 218 -1.98 3.91 -7.08
C LEU A 218 -0.84 3.92 -6.04
N ALA A 219 0.34 4.42 -6.43
CA ALA A 219 1.48 4.54 -5.53
C ALA A 219 1.17 5.49 -4.35
N ASP A 220 0.59 6.66 -4.64
CA ASP A 220 0.20 7.64 -3.63
C ASP A 220 -0.84 7.07 -2.66
N ALA A 221 -1.84 6.34 -3.17
CA ALA A 221 -2.84 5.66 -2.35
C ALA A 221 -2.23 4.59 -1.42
N PHE A 222 -1.21 3.86 -1.89
CA PHE A 222 -0.52 2.86 -1.07
C PHE A 222 0.30 3.54 0.04
N ILE A 223 1.10 4.57 -0.31
CA ILE A 223 1.94 5.31 0.63
C ILE A 223 1.09 5.97 1.74
N HIS A 224 -0.08 6.51 1.39
CA HIS A 224 -0.99 7.13 2.34
C HIS A 224 -1.88 6.14 3.11
N GLY A 225 -1.78 4.83 2.82
CA GLY A 225 -2.56 3.80 3.50
C GLY A 225 -4.05 3.78 3.13
N ASP A 226 -4.42 4.36 1.98
CA ASP A 226 -5.80 4.31 1.46
C ASP A 226 -6.23 2.88 1.11
N PHE A 227 -5.25 2.03 0.80
CA PHE A 227 -5.42 0.59 0.70
C PHE A 227 -4.21 -0.16 1.24
N SER A 228 -4.38 -1.45 1.50
CA SER A 228 -3.32 -2.36 1.96
C SER A 228 -3.52 -3.74 1.36
N PHE A 229 -2.55 -4.63 1.50
CA PHE A 229 -2.66 -6.01 1.04
C PHE A 229 -3.03 -6.94 2.19
N VAL A 230 -3.84 -7.97 1.88
CA VAL A 230 -4.12 -9.07 2.81
C VAL A 230 -2.84 -9.85 3.08
N ASP A 231 -2.09 -10.17 2.02
CA ASP A 231 -0.74 -10.69 2.11
C ASP A 231 0.25 -9.51 2.17
N LYS A 232 0.87 -9.30 3.33
CA LYS A 232 1.79 -8.18 3.55
C LYS A 232 3.17 -8.39 2.93
N ASN A 233 3.53 -9.63 2.63
CA ASN A 233 4.85 -9.98 2.12
C ASN A 233 4.84 -9.91 0.59
N GLU A 234 3.90 -10.63 -0.02
CA GLU A 234 3.88 -10.83 -1.47
C GLU A 234 2.81 -9.98 -2.17
N GLY A 235 1.91 -9.32 -1.42
CA GLY A 235 0.76 -8.64 -2.01
C GLY A 235 1.14 -7.55 -3.01
N LEU A 236 2.11 -6.70 -2.66
CA LEU A 236 2.60 -5.65 -3.57
C LEU A 236 3.30 -6.26 -4.78
N LEU A 237 4.19 -7.25 -4.56
CA LEU A 237 4.91 -7.91 -5.65
C LEU A 237 3.93 -8.57 -6.62
N ASN A 238 2.99 -9.36 -6.11
CA ASN A 238 1.97 -10.04 -6.92
C ASN A 238 1.11 -9.05 -7.71
N LEU A 239 0.76 -7.89 -7.13
CA LEU A 239 0.03 -6.85 -7.87
C LEU A 239 0.84 -6.35 -9.06
N ILE A 240 2.12 -6.01 -8.85
CA ILE A 240 3.01 -5.52 -9.92
C ILE A 240 3.24 -6.61 -10.97
N MET A 241 3.49 -7.86 -10.57
CA MET A 241 3.68 -8.99 -11.48
C MET A 241 2.42 -9.27 -12.32
N ILE A 242 1.23 -9.15 -11.74
CA ILE A 242 -0.03 -9.23 -12.51
C ILE A 242 -0.11 -8.11 -13.54
N PHE A 243 0.25 -6.87 -13.20
CA PHE A 243 0.23 -5.77 -14.16
C PHE A 243 1.24 -5.97 -15.30
N ILE A 244 2.46 -6.41 -14.99
CA ILE A 244 3.47 -6.73 -16.02
C ILE A 244 2.95 -7.81 -16.97
N ALA A 245 2.45 -8.93 -16.44
CA ALA A 245 1.94 -10.03 -17.25
C ALA A 245 0.77 -9.61 -18.17
N ASN A 246 -0.09 -8.70 -17.71
CA ASN A 246 -1.19 -8.17 -18.53
C ASN A 246 -0.72 -7.09 -19.54
N GLY A 247 0.37 -6.38 -19.25
CA GLY A 247 1.02 -5.47 -20.19
C GLY A 247 1.56 -6.22 -21.41
N GLU A 248 2.35 -7.26 -21.17
CA GLU A 248 2.96 -8.10 -22.22
C GLU A 248 1.90 -8.75 -23.13
N LEU A 249 0.80 -9.24 -22.55
CA LEU A 249 -0.31 -9.80 -23.33
C LEU A 249 -0.95 -8.76 -24.26
N LYS A 250 -1.07 -7.50 -23.86
CA LYS A 250 -1.69 -6.47 -24.69
C LYS A 250 -0.82 -6.03 -25.86
N GLU A 251 0.49 -5.92 -25.65
CA GLU A 251 1.45 -5.64 -26.71
C GLU A 251 1.42 -6.71 -27.80
N SER A 252 1.27 -7.98 -27.41
CA SER A 252 1.17 -9.10 -28.35
C SER A 252 -0.09 -9.08 -29.25
N VAL A 253 -1.14 -8.34 -28.85
CA VAL A 253 -2.45 -8.34 -29.53
C VAL A 253 -2.64 -7.12 -30.44
N LYS A 254 -1.97 -5.98 -30.22
CA LYS A 254 -2.02 -4.80 -31.12
C LYS A 254 -0.75 -3.92 -31.03
N PRO A 255 0.07 -3.82 -32.09
CA PRO A 255 1.17 -2.86 -32.14
C PRO A 255 0.68 -1.51 -32.69
N THR A 256 -0.24 -0.83 -32.00
CA THR A 256 -0.71 0.50 -32.44
C THR A 256 -1.05 1.43 -31.27
N SER A 257 -0.03 2.11 -30.77
CA SER A 257 -0.03 3.56 -30.45
C SER A 257 1.23 3.90 -29.67
N LYS A 258 2.10 4.74 -30.24
CA LYS A 258 3.23 5.33 -29.51
C LYS A 258 2.72 6.21 -28.37
N ASN A 259 3.34 6.07 -27.21
CA ASN A 259 3.27 6.91 -26.01
C ASN A 259 1.94 6.85 -25.24
N ARG A 260 1.96 6.10 -24.13
CA ARG A 260 1.47 6.45 -22.77
C ARG A 260 1.04 5.15 -22.07
N GLY A 261 1.51 4.97 -20.83
CA GLY A 261 1.43 3.72 -20.06
C GLY A 261 0.07 3.02 -20.02
N TRP A 262 0.06 1.84 -19.38
CA TRP A 262 -1.07 0.91 -19.24
C TRP A 262 -2.46 1.49 -18.87
N TRP A 263 -2.54 2.77 -18.48
CA TRP A 263 -3.75 3.60 -18.40
C TRP A 263 -3.63 4.95 -19.09
N THR A 264 -4.67 5.35 -19.83
CA THR A 264 -4.97 6.75 -20.13
C THR A 264 -6.14 7.20 -19.24
N PRO A 265 -5.96 8.15 -18.31
CA PRO A 265 -7.05 8.67 -17.49
C PRO A 265 -8.19 9.22 -18.35
N VAL A 266 -9.41 8.73 -18.11
CA VAL A 266 -10.64 9.17 -18.82
C VAL A 266 -11.01 10.63 -18.46
N LEU A 267 -10.54 11.12 -17.31
CA LEU A 267 -10.65 12.52 -16.90
C LEU A 267 -9.33 13.23 -17.17
N PHE A 268 -9.21 13.83 -18.35
CA PHE A 268 -8.08 14.65 -18.76
C PHE A 268 -8.07 15.96 -17.95
N THR A 269 -7.72 15.91 -16.66
CA THR A 269 -7.09 17.05 -15.95
C THR A 269 -5.59 17.13 -16.28
N ALA A 270 -5.18 16.56 -17.42
CA ALA A 270 -3.84 16.57 -17.98
C ALA A 270 -3.49 17.93 -18.60
N ALA A 271 -3.89 19.03 -17.95
CA ALA A 271 -3.25 20.33 -18.09
C ALA A 271 -2.47 20.69 -16.81
N LEU A 272 -3.03 20.44 -15.61
CA LEU A 272 -2.34 20.77 -14.36
C LEU A 272 -1.35 19.69 -13.92
N SER A 273 -1.72 18.41 -14.03
CA SER A 273 -0.82 17.31 -13.71
C SER A 273 0.29 17.19 -14.76
N SER A 274 -0.04 17.26 -16.04
CA SER A 274 0.95 17.29 -17.14
C SER A 274 1.88 18.50 -17.08
N ALA A 275 1.41 19.70 -16.69
CA ALA A 275 2.30 20.84 -16.45
C ALA A 275 3.23 20.55 -15.26
N LYS A 276 2.72 20.06 -14.12
CA LYS A 276 3.56 19.67 -12.98
C LYS A 276 4.60 18.61 -13.36
N TYR A 277 4.24 17.64 -14.20
CA TYR A 277 5.14 16.59 -14.67
C TYR A 277 6.11 17.07 -15.75
N PHE A 278 5.69 17.95 -16.67
CA PHE A 278 6.53 18.58 -17.67
C PHE A 278 7.55 19.51 -17.02
N TYR A 279 7.14 20.35 -16.06
CA TYR A 279 8.05 21.16 -15.25
C TYR A 279 9.02 20.28 -14.44
N ARG A 280 8.57 19.14 -13.91
CA ARG A 280 9.45 18.19 -13.20
C ARG A 280 10.41 17.46 -14.15
N HIS A 281 9.99 17.15 -15.37
CA HIS A 281 10.81 16.51 -16.40
C HIS A 281 11.87 17.47 -16.95
N VAL A 282 11.50 18.73 -17.23
CA VAL A 282 12.44 19.80 -17.63
C VAL A 282 13.37 20.17 -16.46
N SER A 283 12.87 20.17 -15.21
CA SER A 283 13.71 20.38 -14.01
C SER A 283 14.62 19.19 -13.67
N ASN A 284 14.47 18.05 -14.36
CA ASN A 284 15.29 16.85 -14.19
C ASN A 284 16.38 16.71 -15.26
N GLN A 285 16.63 17.74 -16.08
CA GLN A 285 17.75 17.73 -17.03
C GLN A 285 19.07 17.43 -16.30
N ASN A 286 19.85 16.49 -16.83
CA ASN A 286 21.06 15.98 -16.19
C ASN A 286 22.29 16.88 -16.39
N THR A 287 22.11 18.18 -16.18
CA THR A 287 23.22 19.14 -16.08
C THR A 287 24.15 18.76 -14.92
N LEU A 288 25.43 19.16 -14.96
CA LEU A 288 26.42 18.88 -13.90
C LEU A 288 25.88 19.18 -12.49
N THR A 289 25.33 20.38 -12.29
CA THR A 289 24.80 20.82 -10.99
C THR A 289 23.59 19.98 -10.54
N GLN A 290 22.71 19.62 -11.48
CA GLN A 290 21.51 18.85 -11.17
C GLN A 290 21.82 17.36 -10.92
N ALA A 291 22.80 16.79 -11.63
CA ALA A 291 23.30 15.44 -11.42
C ALA A 291 23.78 15.27 -9.97
N ARG A 292 24.67 16.17 -9.51
CA ARG A 292 25.16 16.18 -8.12
C ARG A 292 24.01 16.31 -7.11
N ARG A 293 23.06 17.22 -7.36
CA ARG A 293 21.89 17.43 -6.49
C ARG A 293 20.97 16.20 -6.42
N ASN A 294 20.75 15.52 -7.54
CA ASN A 294 19.89 14.33 -7.61
C ASN A 294 20.52 13.15 -6.87
N ILE A 295 21.82 12.90 -7.09
CA ILE A 295 22.55 11.81 -6.43
C ILE A 295 22.68 12.06 -4.93
N SER A 296 23.06 13.28 -4.53
CA SER A 296 23.12 13.67 -3.12
C SER A 296 21.79 13.41 -2.39
N ARG A 297 20.65 13.80 -2.98
CA ARG A 297 19.33 13.56 -2.36
C ARG A 297 18.98 12.09 -2.13
N HIS A 298 19.45 11.18 -2.98
CA HIS A 298 19.10 9.75 -2.89
C HIS A 298 20.06 8.98 -1.98
N TYR A 299 21.36 9.27 -2.08
CA TYR A 299 22.40 8.52 -1.38
C TYR A 299 22.88 9.18 -0.08
N ASP A 300 22.59 10.47 0.15
CA ASP A 300 22.96 11.16 1.39
C ASP A 300 21.88 11.07 2.49
N VAL A 301 20.91 10.15 2.36
CA VAL A 301 19.84 9.97 3.37
C VAL A 301 20.42 9.42 4.69
N SER A 302 21.20 8.33 4.64
CA SER A 302 22.11 7.84 5.70
C SER A 302 22.64 6.44 5.33
N ASN A 303 23.95 6.21 5.51
CA ASN A 303 24.56 4.87 5.41
C ASN A 303 23.91 3.85 6.37
N GLU A 304 23.42 4.30 7.52
CA GLU A 304 22.74 3.44 8.50
C GLU A 304 21.47 2.83 7.91
N LEU A 305 20.67 3.64 7.19
CA LEU A 305 19.44 3.15 6.55
C LEU A 305 19.74 2.07 5.52
N PHE A 306 20.73 2.30 4.65
CA PHE A 306 21.13 1.32 3.64
C PHE A 306 21.67 0.03 4.28
N SER A 307 22.40 0.12 5.39
CA SER A 307 22.93 -1.05 6.10
C SER A 307 21.86 -1.96 6.71
N LEU A 308 20.61 -1.48 6.85
CA LEU A 308 19.50 -2.30 7.37
C LEU A 308 18.97 -3.33 6.36
N PHE A 309 19.20 -3.12 5.06
CA PHE A 309 18.63 -3.97 4.01
C PHE A 309 19.62 -4.40 2.91
N LEU A 310 20.78 -3.77 2.81
CA LEU A 310 21.88 -4.27 1.99
C LEU A 310 22.70 -5.31 2.74
N ASP A 311 23.47 -6.10 1.99
CA ASP A 311 24.47 -6.98 2.59
C ASP A 311 25.71 -6.20 3.08
N GLU A 312 26.64 -6.88 3.75
CA GLU A 312 27.80 -6.23 4.39
C GLU A 312 28.79 -5.60 3.40
N THR A 313 28.69 -5.89 2.10
CA THR A 313 29.46 -5.19 1.07
C THR A 313 28.89 -3.81 0.73
N MET A 314 27.70 -3.47 1.25
CA MET A 314 26.95 -2.24 0.94
C MET A 314 26.77 -2.08 -0.57
N THR A 315 26.45 -3.17 -1.28
CA THR A 315 26.34 -3.16 -2.74
C THR A 315 24.89 -2.93 -3.16
N TYR A 316 24.56 -1.72 -3.60
CA TYR A 316 23.22 -1.40 -4.10
C TYR A 316 23.15 -1.54 -5.63
N SER A 317 23.21 -2.77 -6.11
CA SER A 317 23.05 -3.14 -7.52
C SER A 317 22.69 -4.63 -7.65
N CYS A 318 22.23 -5.06 -8.82
CA CYS A 318 21.80 -6.43 -9.05
C CYS A 318 22.93 -7.46 -8.78
N ALA A 319 22.62 -8.47 -7.99
CA ALA A 319 23.48 -9.61 -7.69
C ALA A 319 23.28 -10.76 -8.71
N ILE A 320 24.19 -11.73 -8.74
CA ILE A 320 24.06 -12.91 -9.61
C ILE A 320 23.90 -14.16 -8.73
N PHE A 321 22.66 -14.64 -8.61
CA PHE A 321 22.30 -15.83 -7.85
C PHE A 321 22.51 -17.11 -8.66
N LYS A 322 22.92 -18.20 -8.00
CA LYS A 322 22.95 -19.56 -8.58
C LYS A 322 21.71 -20.39 -8.23
N SER A 323 21.06 -20.03 -7.12
CA SER A 323 19.85 -20.66 -6.59
C SER A 323 19.05 -19.63 -5.81
N GLU A 324 17.76 -19.87 -5.63
CA GLU A 324 16.83 -18.94 -4.96
C GLU A 324 17.20 -18.69 -3.49
N ASP A 325 17.65 -19.72 -2.77
CA ASP A 325 17.97 -19.64 -1.33
C ASP A 325 19.41 -19.18 -1.04
N GLU A 326 20.12 -18.65 -2.03
CA GLU A 326 21.52 -18.27 -1.86
C GLU A 326 21.68 -16.94 -1.12
N ASP A 327 22.67 -16.88 -0.23
CA ASP A 327 23.03 -15.67 0.50
C ASP A 327 23.36 -14.49 -0.44
N LEU A 328 22.80 -13.30 -0.12
CA LEU A 328 22.91 -12.10 -0.95
C LEU A 328 24.38 -11.68 -1.14
N LYS A 329 25.20 -11.74 -0.09
CA LYS A 329 26.62 -11.38 -0.19
C LYS A 329 27.38 -12.33 -1.11
N VAL A 330 27.10 -13.63 -1.05
CA VAL A 330 27.69 -14.61 -1.97
C VAL A 330 27.31 -14.27 -3.43
N ALA A 331 26.05 -13.92 -3.68
CA ALA A 331 25.59 -13.51 -5.00
C ALA A 331 26.20 -12.17 -5.47
N GLN A 332 26.44 -11.22 -4.57
CA GLN A 332 27.10 -9.95 -4.87
C GLN A 332 28.58 -10.13 -5.20
N LEU A 333 29.32 -10.91 -4.41
CA LEU A 333 30.72 -11.25 -4.68
C LEU A 333 30.87 -11.97 -6.02
N ARG A 334 29.93 -12.85 -6.36
CA ARG A 334 29.90 -13.49 -7.67
C ARG A 334 29.77 -12.48 -8.81
N LYS A 335 28.86 -11.51 -8.68
CA LYS A 335 28.71 -10.43 -9.65
C LYS A 335 30.03 -9.67 -9.82
N ILE A 336 30.69 -9.32 -8.72
CA ILE A 336 32.00 -8.64 -8.74
C ILE A 336 33.04 -9.48 -9.51
N TYR A 337 33.14 -10.79 -9.24
CA TYR A 337 34.09 -11.67 -9.93
C TYR A 337 33.78 -11.85 -11.42
N VAL A 338 32.50 -11.83 -11.81
CA VAL A 338 32.11 -11.82 -13.22
C VAL A 338 32.59 -10.55 -13.92
N LEU A 339 32.43 -9.38 -13.29
CA LEU A 339 32.86 -8.10 -13.84
C LEU A 339 34.39 -8.00 -13.96
N ILE A 340 35.14 -8.43 -12.92
CA ILE A 340 36.61 -8.47 -12.95
C ILE A 340 37.11 -9.33 -14.13
N ARG A 341 36.50 -10.51 -14.33
CA ARG A 341 36.85 -11.41 -15.45
C ARG A 341 36.49 -10.82 -16.81
N LYS A 342 35.31 -10.21 -16.95
CA LYS A 342 34.90 -9.52 -18.20
C LYS A 342 35.86 -8.39 -18.56
N ALA A 343 36.30 -7.64 -17.55
CA ALA A 343 37.27 -6.57 -17.70
C ALA A 343 38.70 -7.06 -17.94
N LYS A 344 38.99 -8.36 -17.80
CA LYS A 344 40.35 -8.91 -17.98
C LYS A 344 41.40 -8.10 -17.19
N VAL A 345 41.12 -7.82 -15.92
CA VAL A 345 42.00 -6.99 -15.08
C VAL A 345 43.33 -7.73 -14.82
N ARG A 346 44.44 -6.99 -14.92
CA ARG A 346 45.81 -7.44 -14.64
C ARG A 346 46.46 -6.45 -13.66
N LYS A 347 47.55 -6.88 -13.01
CA LYS A 347 48.24 -6.09 -11.99
C LYS A 347 48.78 -4.75 -12.51
N GLU A 348 49.16 -4.71 -13.79
CA GLU A 348 49.76 -3.54 -14.42
C GLU A 348 48.73 -2.47 -14.79
N HIS A 349 47.44 -2.82 -14.81
CA HIS A 349 46.39 -1.92 -15.24
C HIS A 349 46.09 -0.82 -14.20
N HIS A 350 45.64 0.32 -14.71
CA HIS A 350 44.96 1.36 -13.94
C HIS A 350 43.47 1.35 -14.29
N ILE A 351 42.64 1.09 -13.29
CA ILE A 351 41.19 0.99 -13.42
C ILE A 351 40.53 2.31 -13.03
N LEU A 352 39.55 2.75 -13.81
CA LEU A 352 38.58 3.77 -13.43
C LEU A 352 37.22 3.13 -13.16
N GLU A 353 36.62 3.41 -12.00
CA GLU A 353 35.21 3.12 -11.74
C GLU A 353 34.39 4.40 -11.69
N ILE A 354 33.39 4.47 -12.56
CA ILE A 354 32.43 5.58 -12.63
C ILE A 354 31.21 5.20 -11.79
N GLY A 355 31.11 5.80 -10.60
CA GLY A 355 30.05 5.52 -9.62
C GLY A 355 30.41 4.39 -8.67
N PHE A 356 31.48 4.53 -7.88
CA PHE A 356 32.00 3.44 -7.02
C PHE A 356 31.13 3.03 -5.82
N GLY A 357 30.02 3.73 -5.57
CA GLY A 357 29.14 3.47 -4.45
C GLY A 357 29.90 3.50 -3.11
N TRP A 358 29.79 2.43 -2.32
CA TRP A 358 30.51 2.27 -1.05
C TRP A 358 31.88 1.58 -1.17
N GLY A 359 32.42 1.45 -2.38
CA GLY A 359 33.80 1.01 -2.64
C GLY A 359 34.04 -0.51 -2.56
N SER A 360 33.00 -1.33 -2.49
CA SER A 360 33.14 -2.80 -2.41
C SER A 360 33.81 -3.39 -3.65
N PHE A 361 33.45 -2.93 -4.84
CA PHE A 361 34.05 -3.40 -6.08
C PHE A 361 35.55 -3.05 -6.15
N ALA A 362 35.91 -1.80 -5.83
CA ALA A 362 37.30 -1.33 -5.77
C ALA A 362 38.19 -2.19 -4.86
N MET A 363 37.75 -2.46 -3.63
CA MET A 363 38.52 -3.27 -2.69
C MET A 363 38.73 -4.70 -3.20
N GLU A 364 37.70 -5.32 -3.76
CA GLU A 364 37.79 -6.70 -4.26
C GLU A 364 38.67 -6.83 -5.51
N VAL A 365 38.63 -5.84 -6.41
CA VAL A 365 39.53 -5.77 -7.57
C VAL A 365 40.97 -5.72 -7.11
N VAL A 366 41.32 -4.75 -6.25
CA VAL A 366 42.71 -4.53 -5.82
C VAL A 366 43.22 -5.68 -4.97
N LYS A 367 42.41 -6.27 -4.07
CA LYS A 367 42.82 -7.46 -3.30
C LYS A 367 43.19 -8.65 -4.20
N GLN A 368 42.50 -8.81 -5.33
CA GLN A 368 42.74 -9.95 -6.23
C GLN A 368 43.90 -9.72 -7.19
N THR A 369 44.11 -8.50 -7.65
CA THR A 369 45.03 -8.22 -8.76
C THR A 369 46.23 -7.36 -8.37
N GLY A 370 46.13 -6.57 -7.30
CA GLY A 370 47.12 -5.57 -6.92
C GLY A 370 47.26 -4.42 -7.93
N CYS A 371 46.23 -4.18 -8.74
CA CYS A 371 46.25 -3.12 -9.75
C CYS A 371 46.04 -1.72 -9.14
N LYS A 372 46.33 -0.68 -9.91
CA LYS A 372 45.98 0.70 -9.52
C LYS A 372 44.49 0.96 -9.75
N TYR A 373 43.89 1.74 -8.87
CA TYR A 373 42.45 1.98 -8.91
C TYR A 373 42.10 3.44 -8.63
N THR A 374 41.26 4.02 -9.49
CA THR A 374 40.60 5.30 -9.27
C THR A 374 39.09 5.11 -9.31
N GLY A 375 38.37 5.51 -8.26
CA GLY A 375 36.92 5.59 -8.27
C GLY A 375 36.46 7.04 -8.23
N ILE A 376 35.43 7.38 -9.01
CA ILE A 376 34.71 8.65 -8.89
C ILE A 376 33.26 8.47 -8.42
N THR A 377 32.79 9.41 -7.59
CA THR A 377 31.38 9.50 -7.16
C THR A 377 30.94 10.96 -7.06
N LEU A 378 29.63 11.19 -7.00
CA LEU A 378 29.02 12.49 -6.70
C LEU A 378 28.43 12.58 -5.28
N SER A 379 28.47 11.50 -4.49
CA SER A 379 28.01 11.50 -3.08
C SER A 379 29.18 11.63 -2.11
N GLU A 380 29.10 12.62 -1.23
CA GLU A 380 30.08 12.86 -0.16
C GLU A 380 30.05 11.74 0.89
N GLN A 381 28.87 11.22 1.23
CA GLN A 381 28.73 10.12 2.20
C GLN A 381 29.33 8.81 1.69
N GLN A 382 29.18 8.52 0.39
CA GLN A 382 29.82 7.37 -0.25
C GLN A 382 31.34 7.49 -0.25
N LEU A 383 31.86 8.67 -0.57
CA LEU A 383 33.29 8.94 -0.55
C LEU A 383 33.90 8.72 0.85
N GLU A 384 33.30 9.33 1.87
CA GLU A 384 33.78 9.22 3.25
C GLU A 384 33.76 7.75 3.73
N TYR A 385 32.67 7.04 3.48
CA TYR A 385 32.53 5.63 3.86
C TYR A 385 33.56 4.75 3.15
N ALA A 386 33.71 4.92 1.83
CA ALA A 386 34.62 4.10 1.04
C ALA A 386 36.08 4.35 1.41
N GLN A 387 36.47 5.60 1.66
CA GLN A 387 37.82 5.95 2.14
C GLN A 387 38.14 5.32 3.49
N LEU A 388 37.18 5.34 4.43
CA LEU A 388 37.34 4.69 5.73
C LEU A 388 37.57 3.18 5.57
N ARG A 389 36.74 2.51 4.76
CA ARG A 389 36.84 1.06 4.48
C ARG A 389 38.17 0.69 3.83
N VAL A 390 38.62 1.46 2.85
CA VAL A 390 39.90 1.25 2.16
C VAL A 390 41.08 1.41 3.12
N LYS A 391 41.05 2.42 3.99
CA LYS A 391 42.07 2.64 5.02
C LYS A 391 42.11 1.49 6.04
N GLN A 392 40.95 1.03 6.50
CA GLN A 392 40.85 -0.12 7.40
C GLN A 392 41.38 -1.41 6.77
N ALA A 393 41.24 -1.57 5.45
CA ALA A 393 41.76 -2.70 4.70
C ALA A 393 43.25 -2.56 4.31
N GLY A 394 43.90 -1.41 4.58
CA GLY A 394 45.29 -1.15 4.21
C GLY A 394 45.52 -1.00 2.70
N LEU A 395 44.51 -0.57 1.95
CA LEU A 395 44.54 -0.48 0.47
C LEU A 395 44.69 0.96 -0.05
N GLN A 396 44.89 1.95 0.83
CA GLN A 396 44.90 3.37 0.47
C GLN A 396 46.02 3.77 -0.50
N ASP A 397 47.09 2.98 -0.59
CA ASP A 397 48.21 3.26 -1.51
C ASP A 397 47.91 2.84 -2.96
N GLN A 398 46.88 2.01 -3.16
CA GLN A 398 46.47 1.48 -4.48
C GLN A 398 45.14 2.05 -4.96
N ILE A 399 44.28 2.51 -4.03
CA ILE A 399 42.93 2.98 -4.32
C ILE A 399 42.82 4.47 -4.03
N THR A 400 42.52 5.25 -5.08
CA THR A 400 42.20 6.68 -4.99
C THR A 400 40.70 6.88 -5.22
N PHE A 401 40.01 7.55 -4.30
CA PHE A 401 38.61 7.95 -4.48
C PHE A 401 38.47 9.47 -4.58
N ILE A 402 37.66 9.93 -5.53
CA ILE A 402 37.52 11.35 -5.86
C ILE A 402 36.03 11.72 -5.93
N LEU A 403 35.65 12.83 -5.29
CA LEU A 403 34.35 13.45 -5.50
C LEU A 403 34.40 14.22 -6.83
N CYS A 404 33.89 13.63 -7.90
CA CYS A 404 34.06 14.15 -9.26
C CYS A 404 32.95 13.63 -10.18
N ASP A 405 32.49 14.50 -11.07
CA ASP A 405 31.64 14.12 -12.18
C ASP A 405 32.49 13.47 -13.30
N TYR A 406 31.98 12.43 -13.95
CA TYR A 406 32.73 11.75 -15.02
C TYR A 406 33.07 12.66 -16.20
N ARG A 407 32.33 13.74 -16.42
CA ARG A 407 32.62 14.76 -17.43
C ARG A 407 33.83 15.63 -17.09
N GLN A 408 34.32 15.53 -15.86
CA GLN A 408 35.39 16.38 -15.31
C GLN A 408 36.54 15.55 -14.73
N ILE A 409 36.74 14.31 -15.21
CA ILE A 409 37.79 13.42 -14.71
C ILE A 409 39.14 14.17 -14.77
N PRO A 410 39.85 14.30 -13.63
CA PRO A 410 40.99 15.21 -13.52
C PRO A 410 42.29 14.66 -14.14
N SER A 411 42.31 13.39 -14.55
CA SER A 411 43.52 12.71 -14.99
C SER A 411 43.93 13.12 -16.40
N LYS A 412 45.23 13.41 -16.59
CA LYS A 412 45.86 13.48 -17.91
C LYS A 412 46.19 12.09 -18.46
N ASP A 413 46.32 11.10 -17.57
CA ASP A 413 46.62 9.72 -17.91
C ASP A 413 45.35 8.94 -18.21
N LYS A 414 45.41 8.09 -19.24
CA LYS A 414 44.34 7.20 -19.67
C LYS A 414 44.29 5.94 -18.80
N TYR A 415 43.11 5.34 -18.69
CA TYR A 415 42.86 4.13 -17.93
C TYR A 415 42.81 2.91 -18.84
N ASP A 416 43.38 1.80 -18.37
CA ASP A 416 43.32 0.53 -19.10
C ASP A 416 41.90 -0.04 -19.08
N ARG A 417 41.15 0.18 -18.00
CA ARG A 417 39.78 -0.33 -17.87
C ARG A 417 38.88 0.73 -17.27
N ILE A 418 37.67 0.85 -17.82
CA ILE A 418 36.58 1.60 -17.20
C ILE A 418 35.48 0.61 -16.81
N ILE A 419 35.03 0.69 -15.56
CA ILE A 419 33.89 -0.07 -15.05
C ILE A 419 32.80 0.90 -14.63
N SER A 420 31.55 0.63 -15.00
CA SER A 420 30.41 1.41 -14.51
C SER A 420 29.23 0.50 -14.22
N ILE A 421 28.71 0.57 -13.00
CA ILE A 421 27.67 -0.33 -12.47
C ILE A 421 26.50 0.54 -11.99
N GLY A 422 25.34 0.44 -12.64
CA GLY A 422 24.13 1.13 -12.21
C GLY A 422 24.20 2.67 -12.31
N MET A 423 25.05 3.20 -13.18
CA MET A 423 25.26 4.64 -13.34
C MET A 423 24.58 5.20 -14.60
N ILE A 424 24.58 4.44 -15.70
CA ILE A 424 24.09 4.93 -17.01
C ILE A 424 22.60 5.26 -17.00
N GLU A 425 21.83 4.65 -16.09
CA GLU A 425 20.42 4.93 -15.81
C GLU A 425 20.20 6.38 -15.36
N HIS A 426 21.21 7.00 -14.76
CA HIS A 426 21.19 8.38 -14.29
C HIS A 426 21.74 9.38 -15.31
N VAL A 427 22.33 8.92 -16.43
CA VAL A 427 22.87 9.79 -17.48
C VAL A 427 21.74 10.48 -18.24
N GLY A 428 20.67 9.76 -18.53
CA GLY A 428 19.56 10.24 -19.36
C GLY A 428 19.84 10.12 -20.85
N HIS A 429 18.79 9.92 -21.65
CA HIS A 429 18.89 9.59 -23.07
C HIS A 429 19.69 10.64 -23.87
N ASP A 430 19.43 11.93 -23.62
CA ASP A 430 20.05 13.04 -24.35
C ASP A 430 21.57 13.19 -24.10
N TYR A 431 22.11 12.58 -23.03
CA TYR A 431 23.51 12.69 -22.63
C TYR A 431 24.31 11.40 -22.87
N MET A 432 23.70 10.41 -23.53
CA MET A 432 24.31 9.10 -23.76
C MET A 432 25.57 9.21 -24.63
N GLU A 433 25.53 10.02 -25.69
CA GLU A 433 26.68 10.26 -26.58
C GLU A 433 27.86 10.91 -25.82
N GLU A 434 27.57 11.92 -24.99
CA GLU A 434 28.58 12.57 -24.15
C GLU A 434 29.22 11.56 -23.17
N PHE A 435 28.42 10.69 -22.55
CA PHE A 435 28.93 9.65 -21.65
C PHE A 435 29.93 8.72 -22.33
N PHE A 436 29.59 8.20 -23.51
CA PHE A 436 30.50 7.32 -24.26
C PHE A 436 31.74 8.08 -24.76
N THR A 437 31.59 9.33 -25.16
CA THR A 437 32.71 10.20 -25.60
C THR A 437 33.69 10.45 -24.45
N CYS A 438 33.20 10.71 -23.23
CA CYS A 438 34.04 10.83 -22.04
C CYS A 438 34.77 9.51 -21.73
N CYS A 439 34.09 8.37 -21.84
CA CYS A 439 34.70 7.06 -21.62
C CYS A 439 35.81 6.76 -22.64
N GLU A 440 35.55 6.99 -23.93
CA GLU A 440 36.54 6.83 -25.00
C GLU A 440 37.77 7.70 -24.77
N SER A 441 37.56 8.98 -24.44
CA SER A 441 38.64 9.93 -24.18
C SER A 441 39.53 9.51 -23.00
N ALA A 442 38.94 8.88 -21.99
CA ALA A 442 39.63 8.40 -20.79
C ALA A 442 40.27 7.02 -20.96
N LEU A 443 39.96 6.25 -22.02
CA LEU A 443 40.52 4.91 -22.25
C LEU A 443 41.85 4.95 -23.01
N THR A 444 42.73 4.01 -22.68
CA THR A 444 43.88 3.64 -23.53
C THR A 444 43.41 3.02 -24.84
N GLU A 445 44.29 2.92 -25.84
CA GLU A 445 43.97 2.33 -27.15
C GLU A 445 43.45 0.88 -27.04
N ASP A 446 44.07 0.04 -26.21
CA ASP A 446 43.61 -1.34 -25.90
C ASP A 446 42.69 -1.40 -24.66
N GLY A 447 42.04 -0.27 -24.35
CA GLY A 447 41.20 -0.12 -23.17
C GLY A 447 39.90 -0.91 -23.27
N LEU A 448 39.34 -1.35 -22.12
CA LEU A 448 38.02 -1.99 -22.09
C LEU A 448 37.05 -1.21 -21.20
N LEU A 449 35.86 -0.94 -21.74
CA LEU A 449 34.70 -0.49 -20.99
C LEU A 449 33.81 -1.68 -20.63
N VAL A 450 33.46 -1.84 -19.35
CA VAL A 450 32.46 -2.80 -18.89
C VAL A 450 31.32 -2.05 -18.22
N LEU A 451 30.12 -2.21 -18.79
CA LEU A 451 28.89 -1.62 -18.27
C LEU A 451 27.99 -2.70 -17.69
N GLN A 452 27.47 -2.46 -16.49
CA GLN A 452 26.30 -3.15 -15.94
C GLN A 452 25.20 -2.11 -15.75
N PHE A 453 24.05 -2.34 -16.36
CA PHE A 453 22.93 -1.41 -16.32
C PHE A 453 21.58 -2.12 -16.45
N ILE A 454 20.52 -1.44 -16.03
CA ILE A 454 19.14 -1.82 -16.27
C ILE A 454 18.75 -1.42 -17.69
N SER A 455 18.22 -2.38 -18.45
CA SER A 455 17.67 -2.14 -19.79
C SER A 455 16.23 -2.63 -19.87
N MET A 456 15.50 -2.12 -20.86
CA MET A 456 14.14 -2.53 -21.17
C MET A 456 14.03 -2.73 -22.69
N PRO A 457 13.29 -3.73 -23.19
CA PRO A 457 13.07 -3.90 -24.63
C PRO A 457 12.34 -2.68 -25.23
N ASP A 458 12.72 -2.30 -26.45
CA ASP A 458 12.02 -1.25 -27.21
C ASP A 458 10.61 -1.73 -27.61
N GLY A 459 9.63 -1.54 -26.72
CA GLY A 459 8.24 -1.94 -26.94
C GLY A 459 7.28 -1.71 -25.78
N SER A 460 7.79 -1.59 -24.55
CA SER A 460 6.99 -1.73 -23.32
C SER A 460 6.58 -0.45 -22.58
N LEU A 461 6.13 0.60 -23.29
CA LEU A 461 5.57 1.82 -22.67
C LEU A 461 4.30 2.37 -23.32
#